data_AF-A0A965P9B4-F1
#
_entry.id   AF-A0A965P9B4-F1
#
_cell.length_a   1.000
_cell.length_b   1.000
_cell.length_c   1.000
_cell.angle_alpha   90.00
_cell.angle_beta   90.00
_cell.angle_gamma   90.00
#
_symmetry.space_group_name_H-M   'P 1'
#
loop_
_entity.id
_entity.type
_entity.pdbx_description
1 polymer ?
#
loop_
_entity_poly.entity_id
_entity_poly.type
_entity_poly.pdbx_seq_one_letter_code
_entity_poly.pdbx_strand_id
1 'polypeptide(L)' 'MSADMIVDYEAHLKNGRVWRVNISLPMQDSPEDVPNYLDVSVDVIAPNRDLAQYIVSVMYPDYDALSIPDDPLH' A
#
# COMPACT_ATOMS: atom_id res chain seq x y z
N MET A 1 29.02 -12.41 4.68
CA MET A 1 28.03 -12.66 5.75
C MET A 1 26.85 -13.38 5.11
N SER A 2 26.47 -14.55 5.62
CA SER A 2 25.21 -15.21 5.30
C SER A 2 24.27 -15.01 6.48
N ALA A 3 22.99 -14.74 6.21
CA ALA A 3 22.00 -14.60 7.26
C ALA A 3 21.68 -15.97 7.88
N ASP A 4 21.54 -16.03 9.19
CA ASP A 4 21.08 -17.23 9.90
C ASP A 4 19.56 -17.45 9.73
N MET A 5 18.82 -16.39 9.39
CA MET A 5 17.37 -16.41 9.14
C MET A 5 17.00 -15.37 8.08
N ILE A 6 16.09 -15.73 7.18
CA ILE A 6 15.47 -14.83 6.21
C ILE A 6 14.00 -14.69 6.60
N VAL A 7 13.54 -13.46 6.79
CA VAL A 7 12.12 -13.15 7.00
C VAL A 7 11.56 -12.66 5.68
N ASP A 8 10.64 -13.44 5.11
CA ASP A 8 10.01 -13.16 3.83
C ASP A 8 8.60 -12.58 4.00
N TYR A 9 7.95 -12.33 2.89
CA TYR A 9 6.59 -11.78 2.86
C TYR A 9 5.59 -12.66 3.64
N GLU A 10 5.64 -13.98 3.49
CA GLU A 10 4.73 -14.89 4.19
C GLU A 10 4.92 -14.82 5.71
N ALA A 11 6.17 -14.74 6.17
CA ALA A 11 6.47 -14.53 7.57
C ALA A 11 5.94 -13.18 8.08
N HIS A 12 6.00 -12.12 7.28
CA HIS A 12 5.41 -10.82 7.64
C HIS A 12 3.87 -10.86 7.67
N LEU A 13 3.24 -11.54 6.72
CA LEU A 13 1.79 -11.69 6.64
C LEU A 13 1.26 -12.44 7.88
N LYS A 14 1.84 -13.61 8.20
CA LYS A 14 1.49 -14.41 9.39
C LYS A 14 1.65 -13.64 10.70
N ASN A 15 2.53 -12.64 10.73
CA ASN A 15 2.81 -11.83 11.92
C ASN A 15 2.01 -10.51 11.97
N GLY A 16 1.03 -10.30 11.07
CA GLY A 16 0.21 -9.08 11.06
C GLY A 16 0.99 -7.81 10.72
N ARG A 17 2.03 -7.93 9.88
CA ARG A 17 2.90 -6.81 9.48
C ARG A 17 2.66 -6.34 8.05
N VAL A 18 1.70 -6.91 7.35
CA VAL A 18 1.35 -6.49 5.99
C VAL A 18 0.09 -5.65 6.04
N TRP A 19 0.14 -4.46 5.48
CA TRP A 19 -0.95 -3.50 5.46
C TRP A 19 -1.35 -3.22 4.02
N ARG A 20 -2.65 -3.28 3.73
CA ARG A 20 -3.20 -2.83 2.45
C ARG A 20 -3.57 -1.36 2.54
N VAL A 21 -2.95 -0.54 1.70
CA VAL A 21 -3.33 0.86 1.51
C VAL A 21 -4.02 0.98 0.17
N ASN A 22 -5.22 1.54 0.16
CA ASN A 22 -5.95 1.84 -1.07
C ASN A 22 -5.73 3.31 -1.40
N ILE A 23 -5.32 3.59 -2.63
CA ILE A 23 -5.15 4.93 -3.16
C ILE A 23 -5.96 5.09 -4.44
N SER A 24 -6.38 6.32 -4.72
CA SER A 24 -6.94 6.70 -6.01
C SER A 24 -5.93 7.60 -6.71
N LEU A 25 -5.54 7.26 -7.93
CA LEU A 25 -4.58 8.01 -8.74
C LEU A 25 -5.29 8.68 -9.91
N PRO A 26 -4.93 9.92 -10.28
CA PRO A 26 -5.49 10.55 -11.47
C PRO A 26 -4.99 9.81 -12.72
N MET A 27 -5.91 9.48 -13.63
CA MET A 27 -5.54 8.97 -14.95
C MET A 27 -5.12 10.14 -15.85
N GLN A 28 -3.90 10.09 -16.38
CA GLN A 28 -3.47 11.05 -17.41
C GLN A 28 -4.15 10.70 -18.74
N ASP A 29 -4.67 11.71 -19.44
CA ASP A 29 -5.23 11.63 -20.79
C ASP A 29 -6.52 10.79 -20.97
N SER A 30 -7.34 10.65 -19.91
CA SER A 30 -8.67 10.02 -20.04
C SER A 30 -9.61 10.88 -20.90
N PRO A 31 -10.32 10.29 -21.90
CA PRO A 31 -11.44 10.95 -22.57
C PRO A 31 -12.48 11.46 -21.57
N GLU A 32 -13.18 12.55 -21.89
CA GLU A 32 -14.16 13.19 -20.97
C GLU A 32 -15.27 12.25 -20.46
N ASP A 33 -15.48 11.11 -21.14
CA ASP A 33 -16.54 10.14 -20.86
C ASP A 33 -16.14 8.92 -20.01
N VAL A 34 -14.91 8.87 -19.45
CA VAL A 34 -14.46 7.77 -18.55
C VAL A 34 -14.08 8.29 -17.16
N PRO A 35 -14.19 7.45 -16.10
CA PRO A 35 -13.70 7.81 -14.78
C PRO A 35 -12.22 8.23 -14.86
N ASN A 36 -11.91 9.44 -14.38
CA ASN A 36 -10.56 10.01 -14.44
C ASN A 36 -9.64 9.52 -13.32
N TYR A 37 -9.95 8.41 -12.68
CA TYR A 37 -9.20 7.89 -11.54
C TYR A 37 -9.01 6.37 -11.63
N LEU A 38 -7.85 5.93 -11.14
CA LEU A 38 -7.45 4.54 -11.02
C LEU A 38 -7.33 4.19 -9.54
N ASP A 39 -8.20 3.28 -9.08
CA ASP A 39 -8.11 2.75 -7.72
C ASP A 39 -7.05 1.64 -7.67
N VAL A 40 -6.07 1.81 -6.78
CA VAL A 40 -4.93 0.91 -6.59
C VAL A 40 -4.86 0.46 -5.15
N SER A 41 -4.72 -0.85 -4.93
CA SER A 41 -4.38 -1.41 -3.62
C SER A 41 -2.88 -1.73 -3.57
N VAL A 42 -2.19 -1.20 -2.57
CA VAL A 42 -0.76 -1.38 -2.34
C VAL A 42 -0.55 -2.12 -1.02
N ASP A 43 0.02 -3.31 -1.09
CA ASP A 43 0.37 -4.11 0.10
C ASP A 43 1.81 -3.79 0.53
N VAL A 44 1.98 -3.29 1.75
CA VAL A 44 3.28 -2.87 2.30
C VAL A 44 3.58 -3.56 3.63
N ILE A 45 4.86 -3.88 3.85
CA ILE A 45 5.32 -4.42 5.12
C ILE A 45 5.63 -3.24 6.05
N ALA A 46 4.89 -3.12 7.15
CA ALA A 46 5.07 -2.08 8.15
C ALA A 46 4.72 -2.60 9.57
N PRO A 47 5.38 -2.08 10.62
CA PRO A 47 5.08 -2.45 12.00
C PRO A 47 3.74 -1.90 12.50
N ASN A 48 3.16 -0.90 11.82
CA ASN A 48 1.87 -0.30 12.17
C ASN A 48 1.24 0.41 10.96
N ARG A 49 -0.02 0.82 11.14
CA ARG A 49 -0.86 1.53 10.17
C ARG A 49 -0.23 2.84 9.67
N ASP A 50 0.24 3.67 10.60
CA ASP A 50 0.72 5.01 10.27
C ASP A 50 1.98 4.97 9.38
N LEU A 51 2.86 4.01 9.64
CA LEU A 51 4.05 3.81 8.81
C LEU A 51 3.69 3.24 7.43
N ALA A 52 2.70 2.35 7.33
CA ALA A 52 2.19 1.89 6.04
C ALA A 52 1.64 3.05 5.20
N GLN A 53 0.84 3.92 5.83
CA GLN A 53 0.32 5.13 5.19
C GLN A 53 1.44 6.07 4.73
N TYR A 54 2.45 6.31 5.57
CA TYR A 54 3.60 7.14 5.20
C TYR A 54 4.40 6.56 4.03
N ILE A 55 4.66 5.25 4.02
CA ILE A 55 5.38 4.61 2.91
C ILE A 55 4.63 4.83 1.60
N VAL A 56 3.31 4.59 1.59
CA VAL A 56 2.50 4.71 0.37
C VAL A 56 2.35 6.15 -0.07
N SER A 57 2.20 7.11 0.87
CA SER A 57 2.13 8.54 0.51
C SER A 57 3.42 9.07 -0.10
N VAL A 58 4.58 8.54 0.30
CA VAL A 58 5.87 8.89 -0.29
C VAL A 58 6.09 8.20 -1.63
N MET A 59 5.63 6.94 -1.79
CA MET A 59 5.77 6.21 -3.06
C MET A 59 4.87 6.75 -4.17
N TYR A 60 3.68 7.25 -3.82
CA TYR A 60 2.68 7.74 -4.76
C TYR A 60 2.28 9.18 -4.40
N PRO A 61 3.17 10.18 -4.51
CA PRO A 61 2.90 11.53 -4.01
C PRO A 61 1.69 12.23 -4.64
N ASP A 62 1.26 11.77 -5.81
CA ASP A 62 0.18 12.36 -6.61
C ASP A 62 -1.18 11.64 -6.40
N TYR A 63 -1.39 10.95 -5.28
CA TYR A 63 -2.70 10.35 -4.98
C TYR A 63 -3.76 11.42 -4.68
N ASP A 64 -4.99 11.20 -5.15
CA ASP A 64 -6.14 12.07 -4.85
C ASP A 64 -6.82 11.68 -3.53
N ALA A 65 -6.86 10.38 -3.24
CA ALA A 65 -7.41 9.83 -2.00
C ALA A 65 -6.56 8.68 -1.50
N LEU A 66 -6.49 8.52 -0.17
CA LEU A 66 -5.82 7.42 0.50
C LEU A 66 -6.69 6.89 1.64
N SER A 67 -6.85 5.58 1.71
CA SER A 67 -7.57 4.88 2.77
C SER A 67 -6.84 3.61 3.16
N ILE A 68 -6.72 3.36 4.45
CA ILE A 68 -6.11 2.16 5.03
C ILE A 68 -7.09 1.55 6.05
N PRO A 69 -7.40 0.25 5.98
CA PRO A 69 -8.21 -0.45 6.98
C PRO A 69 -7.60 -0.37 8.38
N ASP A 70 -8.40 -0.61 9.41
CA ASP A 70 -7.95 -0.57 10.80
C ASP A 70 -7.04 -1.75 11.17
N ASP A 71 -7.16 -2.87 10.44
CA ASP A 71 -6.44 -4.11 10.68
C ASP A 71 -5.48 -4.46 9.52
N PRO A 72 -4.33 -5.10 9.81
CA PRO A 72 -3.43 -5.64 8.79
C PRO A 72 -4.04 -6.88 8.09
N LEU A 73 -3.44 -7.24 6.95
CA LEU A 73 -3.73 -8.48 6.25
C LEU A 73 -3.28 -9.70 7.08
N HIS A 74 -3.95 -10.84 6.84
CA HIS A 74 -3.76 -12.11 7.53
C HIS A 74 -3.75 -13.28 6.55
#